data_AF-A0A5N6KP47-F1
#
_entry.id   AF-A0A5N6KP47-F1
#
_cell.length_a   1.000
_cell.length_b   1.000
_cell.length_c   1.000
_cell.angle_alpha   90.00
_cell.angle_beta   90.00
_cell.angle_gamma   90.00
#
_symmetry.space_group_name_H-M   'P 1'
#
loop_
_entity.id
_entity.type
_entity.pdbx_description
1 polymer ?
#
loop_
_entity_poly.entity_id
_entity_poly.type
_entity_poly.pdbx_seq_one_letter_code
_entity_poly.pdbx_strand_id
1 'polypeptide(L)'
;MATVQSDIFKPSKFGGKYTVTMIPGDGIGREVSESVREIFKADNVPIEWEQVDVSGMETGDKHAEELFKESIASLKRNKLGLKGILHTPVSRSGHSSFNVALRQELDIYASIVLIKNIPGYDTRHKNVDLCIIRENTEGEYSGLEHQSVDGVVESLKIITRAKSERIAKFAFSFALANNRKKVTCIHKANIMKLADGQGPGKPHCSASKREHASKALGPR
;
A
#
# COMPACT_ATOMS: atom_id res chain seq x y z
N MET A 1 -3.30 27.43 -7.36
CA MET A 1 -3.55 27.34 -5.91
C MET A 1 -4.42 26.12 -5.65
N ALA A 2 -3.87 25.08 -5.05
CA ALA A 2 -4.60 23.86 -4.68
C ALA A 2 -4.55 23.72 -3.15
N THR A 3 -5.40 24.49 -2.47
CA THR A 3 -5.36 24.66 -1.01
C THR A 3 -6.38 23.81 -0.26
N VAL A 4 -6.89 22.72 -0.88
CA VAL A 4 -7.95 21.88 -0.28
C VAL A 4 -7.42 20.54 0.27
N GLN A 5 -6.18 20.13 -0.06
CA GLN A 5 -5.68 18.80 0.31
C GLN A 5 -4.87 18.75 1.61
N SER A 6 -4.32 19.88 2.07
CA SER A 6 -3.47 19.95 3.28
C SER A 6 -4.26 19.84 4.59
N ASP A 7 -5.57 20.09 4.57
CA ASP A 7 -6.38 20.07 5.80
C ASP A 7 -6.91 18.67 6.17
N ILE A 8 -6.90 17.71 5.25
CA ILE A 8 -7.45 16.36 5.48
C ILE A 8 -6.41 15.42 6.11
N PHE A 9 -5.12 15.64 5.87
CA PHE A 9 -4.03 14.83 6.41
C PHE A 9 -3.21 15.63 7.43
N LYS A 10 -3.72 15.71 8.66
CA LYS A 10 -2.99 16.22 9.82
C LYS A 10 -2.74 15.05 10.78
N PRO A 11 -1.51 14.51 10.82
CA PRO A 11 -1.15 13.51 11.81
C PRO A 11 -1.34 14.07 13.23
N SER A 12 -1.77 13.21 14.17
CA SER A 12 -1.89 13.56 15.59
C SER A 12 -0.55 14.09 16.10
N LYS A 13 -0.52 15.33 16.60
CA LYS A 13 0.70 15.95 17.12
C LYS A 13 0.40 16.74 18.39
N PHE A 14 1.01 16.34 19.50
CA PHE A 14 0.87 16.99 20.81
C PHE A 14 2.25 17.25 21.42
N GLY A 15 2.48 18.45 21.94
CA GLY A 15 3.76 18.79 22.59
C GLY A 15 5.00 18.61 21.70
N GLY A 16 4.85 18.76 20.38
CA GLY A 16 5.95 18.56 19.42
C GLY A 16 6.15 17.11 18.96
N LYS A 17 5.53 16.13 19.61
CA LYS A 17 5.61 14.70 19.24
C LYS A 17 4.42 14.27 18.38
N TYR A 18 4.67 13.38 17.42
CA TYR A 18 3.64 12.74 16.62
C TYR A 18 3.15 11.46 17.29
N THR A 19 1.84 11.28 17.41
CA THR A 19 1.27 9.99 17.84
C THR A 19 1.14 9.09 16.62
N VAL A 20 1.76 7.91 16.68
CA VAL A 20 1.79 6.94 15.57
C VAL A 20 1.25 5.60 16.06
N THR A 21 0.31 5.03 15.33
CA THR A 21 -0.25 3.70 15.65
C THR A 21 0.81 2.62 15.40
N MET A 22 1.11 1.80 16.39
CA MET A 22 2.00 0.65 16.25
C MET A 22 1.17 -0.63 16.29
N ILE A 23 1.28 -1.49 15.29
CA ILE A 23 0.67 -2.83 15.26
C ILE A 23 1.82 -3.84 15.18
N PRO A 24 2.32 -4.40 16.30
CA PRO A 24 3.53 -5.22 16.30
C PRO A 24 3.43 -6.49 15.44
N GLY A 25 2.22 -7.04 15.31
CA GLY A 25 1.97 -8.25 14.54
C GLY A 25 2.37 -9.55 15.28
N ASP A 26 2.62 -10.61 14.50
CA ASP A 26 2.83 -11.98 14.96
C ASP A 26 4.28 -12.43 14.75
N GLY A 27 4.73 -13.37 15.59
CA GLY A 27 6.06 -14.00 15.47
C GLY A 27 7.19 -12.97 15.35
N ILE A 28 8.00 -13.09 14.30
CA ILE A 28 9.12 -12.18 13.97
C ILE A 28 8.65 -10.72 13.85
N GLY A 29 7.38 -10.47 13.53
CA GLY A 29 6.81 -9.12 13.49
C GLY A 29 7.04 -8.35 14.79
N ARG A 30 6.83 -9.00 15.94
CA ARG A 30 7.00 -8.38 17.26
C ARG A 30 8.46 -8.00 17.53
N GLU A 31 9.39 -8.90 17.24
CA GLU A 31 10.83 -8.70 17.43
C GLU A 31 11.33 -7.52 16.59
N VAL A 32 10.93 -7.47 15.31
CA VAL A 32 11.31 -6.37 14.40
C VAL A 32 10.67 -5.05 14.83
N SER A 33 9.40 -5.05 15.22
CA SER A 33 8.73 -3.85 15.73
C SER A 33 9.39 -3.31 16.99
N GLU A 34 9.83 -4.19 17.89
CA GLU A 34 10.54 -3.77 19.10
C GLU A 34 11.90 -3.14 18.78
N SER A 35 12.66 -3.76 17.88
CA SER A 35 13.94 -3.20 17.41
C SER A 35 13.77 -1.78 16.84
N VAL A 36 12.68 -1.51 16.11
CA VAL A 36 12.38 -0.15 15.62
C VAL A 36 12.12 0.82 16.77
N ARG A 37 11.38 0.41 17.81
CA ARG A 37 11.11 1.27 18.97
C ARG A 37 12.39 1.61 19.74
N GLU A 38 13.27 0.64 19.95
CA GLU A 38 14.55 0.84 20.61
C GLU A 38 15.42 1.86 19.87
N ILE A 39 15.55 1.71 18.55
CA ILE A 39 16.32 2.63 17.70
C ILE A 39 15.71 4.04 17.75
N PHE A 40 14.39 4.17 17.63
CA PHE A 40 13.70 5.46 17.64
C PHE A 40 13.83 6.17 18.99
N LYS A 41 13.81 5.41 20.09
CA LYS A 41 14.05 5.92 21.43
C LYS A 41 15.49 6.40 21.59
N ALA A 42 16.46 5.63 21.12
CA ALA A 42 17.88 5.99 21.19
C ALA A 42 18.21 7.26 20.40
N ASP A 43 17.56 7.46 19.24
CA ASP A 43 17.74 8.64 18.38
C ASP A 43 16.82 9.82 18.77
N ASN A 44 16.06 9.71 19.86
CA ASN A 44 15.11 10.72 20.34
C ASN A 44 14.14 11.22 19.25
N VAL A 45 13.68 10.31 18.39
CA VAL A 45 12.71 10.64 17.34
C VAL A 45 11.43 11.17 18.00
N PRO A 46 10.85 12.30 17.55
CA PRO A 46 9.69 12.93 18.20
C PRO A 46 8.38 12.17 17.90
N ILE A 47 8.30 10.92 18.31
CA ILE A 47 7.17 10.02 18.13
C ILE A 47 6.75 9.43 19.47
N GLU A 48 5.44 9.34 19.67
CA GLU A 48 4.79 8.62 20.75
C GLU A 48 4.02 7.45 20.12
N TRP A 49 4.23 6.23 20.63
CA TRP A 49 3.63 5.03 20.06
C TRP A 49 2.28 4.73 20.71
N GLU A 50 1.23 4.65 19.90
CA GLU A 50 -0.06 4.09 20.32
C GLU A 50 -0.13 2.63 19.85
N GLN A 51 0.24 1.70 20.72
CA GLN A 51 0.28 0.28 20.37
C GLN A 51 -1.12 -0.35 20.39
N VAL A 52 -1.46 -1.06 19.32
CA VAL A 52 -2.68 -1.86 19.18
C VAL A 52 -2.27 -3.30 18.83
N ASP A 53 -2.51 -4.23 19.74
CA ASP A 53 -2.14 -5.64 19.58
C ASP A 53 -3.27 -6.43 18.92
N VAL A 54 -3.07 -6.79 17.66
CA VAL A 54 -4.06 -7.56 16.87
C VAL A 54 -3.60 -9.01 16.59
N SER A 55 -2.57 -9.46 17.32
CA SER A 55 -1.88 -10.74 17.10
C SER A 55 -2.68 -11.95 17.58
N GLY A 56 -2.46 -13.11 16.94
CA GLY A 56 -2.89 -14.41 17.46
C GLY A 56 -4.40 -14.68 17.37
N MET A 57 -5.13 -13.91 16.55
CA MET A 57 -6.58 -14.02 16.52
C MET A 57 -7.10 -14.77 15.29
N GLU A 58 -7.83 -15.85 15.58
CA GLU A 58 -8.64 -16.52 14.58
C GLU A 58 -9.82 -15.61 14.19
N THR A 59 -9.95 -15.34 12.89
CA THR A 59 -11.06 -14.55 12.32
C THR A 59 -12.41 -15.18 12.65
N GLY A 60 -13.18 -14.58 13.56
CA GLY A 60 -14.52 -15.07 13.96
C GLY A 60 -14.79 -15.03 15.47
N ASP A 61 -13.78 -14.72 16.30
CA ASP A 61 -14.00 -14.34 17.69
C ASP A 61 -14.47 -12.88 17.76
N LYS A 62 -15.45 -12.57 18.62
CA LYS A 62 -15.93 -11.20 18.85
C LYS A 62 -14.79 -10.27 19.25
N HIS A 63 -13.81 -10.81 19.99
CA HIS A 63 -12.62 -10.09 20.39
C HIS A 63 -11.76 -9.67 19.18
N ALA A 64 -11.73 -10.49 18.12
CA ALA A 64 -10.99 -10.22 16.89
C ALA A 64 -11.53 -9.02 16.10
N GLU A 65 -12.84 -8.92 16.02
CA GLU A 65 -13.50 -7.80 15.35
C GLU A 65 -13.35 -6.49 16.13
N GLU A 66 -13.37 -6.55 17.47
CA GLU A 66 -13.17 -5.38 18.33
C GLU A 66 -11.76 -4.80 18.14
N LEU A 67 -10.72 -5.64 18.18
CA LEU A 67 -9.34 -5.19 17.98
C LEU A 67 -9.07 -4.71 16.54
N PHE A 68 -9.74 -5.30 15.52
CA PHE A 68 -9.71 -4.73 14.17
C PHE A 68 -10.30 -3.33 14.14
N LYS A 69 -11.49 -3.13 14.71
CA LYS A 69 -12.15 -1.81 14.78
C LYS A 69 -11.31 -0.80 15.54
N GLU A 70 -10.68 -1.20 16.64
CA GLU A 70 -9.75 -0.38 17.39
C GLU A 70 -8.54 0.04 16.54
N SER A 71 -7.93 -0.91 15.82
CA SER A 71 -6.79 -0.61 14.95
C SER A 71 -7.15 0.39 13.83
N ILE A 72 -8.34 0.22 13.23
CA ILE A 72 -8.88 1.15 12.23
C ILE A 72 -9.15 2.52 12.86
N ALA A 73 -9.75 2.57 14.04
CA ALA A 73 -10.03 3.82 14.75
C ALA A 73 -8.73 4.56 15.11
N SER A 74 -7.73 3.84 15.59
CA SER A 74 -6.39 4.35 15.88
C SER A 74 -5.73 4.95 14.64
N LEU A 75 -5.72 4.21 13.53
CA LEU A 75 -5.16 4.68 12.25
C LEU A 75 -5.95 5.86 11.67
N LYS A 76 -7.28 5.86 11.79
CA LYS A 76 -8.14 6.99 11.39
C LYS A 76 -7.88 8.21 12.27
N ARG A 77 -7.57 8.07 13.55
CA ARG A 77 -7.21 9.18 14.44
C ARG A 77 -5.82 9.72 14.10
N ASN A 78 -4.81 8.84 14.07
CA ASN A 78 -3.40 9.22 14.00
C ASN A 78 -2.89 9.49 12.58
N LYS A 79 -3.56 8.94 11.56
CA LYS A 79 -3.21 9.02 10.12
C LYS A 79 -1.88 8.34 9.74
N LEU A 80 -1.08 7.94 10.72
CA LEU A 80 0.19 7.27 10.56
C LEU A 80 0.18 5.98 11.37
N GLY A 81 0.72 4.92 10.78
CA GLY A 81 0.96 3.70 11.51
C GLY A 81 2.14 2.91 10.99
N LEU A 82 2.79 2.19 11.90
CA LEU A 82 3.79 1.18 11.62
C LEU A 82 3.20 -0.17 11.98
N LYS A 83 3.25 -1.13 11.06
CA LYS A 83 2.81 -2.50 11.34
C LYS A 83 3.88 -3.53 11.05
N GLY A 84 4.02 -4.50 11.94
CA GLY A 84 4.77 -5.72 11.70
C GLY A 84 4.03 -6.68 10.76
N ILE A 85 4.45 -7.94 10.77
CA ILE A 85 3.90 -8.99 9.92
C ILE A 85 2.68 -9.59 10.62
N LEU A 86 1.55 -9.71 9.92
CA LEU A 86 0.34 -10.37 10.42
C LEU A 86 0.14 -11.66 9.66
N HIS A 87 0.00 -12.76 10.39
CA HIS A 87 -0.28 -14.06 9.79
C HIS A 87 -1.73 -14.10 9.29
N THR A 88 -1.93 -14.51 8.04
CA THR A 88 -3.28 -14.76 7.49
C THR A 88 -3.46 -16.26 7.32
N PRO A 89 -4.34 -16.92 8.09
CA PRO A 89 -4.58 -18.36 7.93
C PRO A 89 -5.17 -18.66 6.56
N VAL A 90 -4.61 -19.67 5.87
CA VAL A 90 -5.02 -20.10 4.52
C VAL A 90 -6.31 -20.96 4.57
N SER A 91 -6.64 -21.52 5.73
CA SER A 91 -7.66 -22.56 5.91
C SER A 91 -9.12 -22.07 5.91
N ARG A 92 -9.40 -20.76 5.79
CA ARG A 92 -10.78 -20.24 5.74
C ARG A 92 -11.05 -19.55 4.41
N SER A 93 -11.62 -20.33 3.49
CA SER A 93 -12.26 -19.87 2.27
C SER A 93 -13.34 -18.83 2.58
N GLY A 94 -13.16 -17.58 2.12
CA GLY A 94 -14.22 -16.56 2.12
C GLY A 94 -14.05 -15.36 3.06
N HIS A 95 -13.04 -15.31 3.93
CA HIS A 95 -12.78 -14.11 4.73
C HIS A 95 -11.70 -13.22 4.09
N SER A 96 -11.97 -11.92 3.96
CA SER A 96 -10.95 -10.94 3.58
C SER A 96 -9.84 -10.95 4.62
N SER A 97 -8.59 -11.19 4.19
CA SER A 97 -7.41 -11.07 5.07
C SER A 97 -7.47 -9.75 5.83
N PHE A 98 -7.09 -9.73 7.12
CA PHE A 98 -6.98 -8.51 7.91
C PHE A 98 -6.19 -7.41 7.18
N ASN A 99 -5.14 -7.80 6.46
CA ASN A 99 -4.35 -6.88 5.64
C ASN A 99 -5.17 -6.28 4.48
N VAL A 100 -6.02 -7.07 3.83
CA VAL A 100 -6.90 -6.60 2.75
C VAL A 100 -8.01 -5.71 3.30
N ALA A 101 -8.66 -6.14 4.38
CA ALA A 101 -9.68 -5.36 5.07
C ALA A 101 -9.12 -3.99 5.52
N LEU A 102 -7.92 -3.96 6.11
CA LEU A 102 -7.25 -2.72 6.51
C LEU A 102 -7.06 -1.75 5.32
N ARG A 103 -6.65 -2.27 4.17
CA ARG A 103 -6.43 -1.46 2.96
C ARG A 103 -7.72 -0.92 2.37
N GLN A 104 -8.79 -1.72 2.40
CA GLN A 104 -10.10 -1.34 1.90
C GLN A 104 -10.76 -0.30 2.82
N GLU A 105 -10.80 -0.55 4.13
CA GLU A 105 -11.42 0.34 5.14
C GLU A 105 -10.74 1.70 5.26
N LEU A 106 -9.44 1.77 4.97
CA LEU A 106 -8.65 3.01 5.01
C LEU A 106 -8.36 3.60 3.62
N ASP A 107 -8.84 2.95 2.55
CA ASP A 107 -8.53 3.28 1.15
C ASP A 107 -7.01 3.51 0.91
N ILE A 108 -6.17 2.64 1.49
CA ILE A 108 -4.71 2.65 1.30
C ILE A 108 -4.41 2.07 -0.08
N TYR A 109 -4.60 2.90 -1.10
CA TYR A 109 -4.66 2.48 -2.50
C TYR A 109 -3.31 2.25 -3.19
N ALA A 110 -2.23 2.81 -2.65
CA ALA A 110 -0.90 2.70 -3.23
C ALA A 110 0.03 1.93 -2.29
N SER A 111 0.51 0.77 -2.75
CA SER A 111 1.61 0.05 -2.11
C SER A 111 2.92 0.41 -2.81
N ILE A 112 3.95 0.75 -2.05
CA ILE A 112 5.28 1.09 -2.55
C ILE A 112 6.27 0.07 -2.02
N VAL A 113 7.10 -0.49 -2.91
CA VAL A 113 8.21 -1.37 -2.55
C VAL A 113 9.48 -0.83 -3.19
N LEU A 114 10.47 -0.52 -2.34
CA LEU A 114 11.80 -0.09 -2.77
C LEU A 114 12.71 -1.32 -2.83
N ILE A 115 13.37 -1.51 -3.97
CA ILE A 115 14.26 -2.65 -4.20
C ILE A 115 15.61 -2.09 -4.62
N LYS A 116 16.58 -2.20 -3.72
CA LYS A 116 17.95 -1.71 -3.90
C LYS A 116 18.95 -2.75 -3.43
N ASN A 117 20.13 -2.81 -4.06
CA ASN A 117 21.24 -3.54 -3.47
C ASN A 117 21.67 -2.86 -2.15
N ILE A 118 21.94 -3.66 -1.12
CA ILE A 118 22.45 -3.18 0.16
C ILE A 118 23.99 -3.15 0.10
N PRO A 119 24.64 -2.02 0.39
CA PRO A 119 26.11 -1.94 0.45
C PRO A 119 26.69 -2.99 1.40
N GLY A 120 27.71 -3.72 0.96
CA GLY A 120 28.35 -4.78 1.75
C GLY A 120 27.70 -6.17 1.65
N TYR A 121 26.56 -6.30 0.96
CA TYR A 121 25.92 -7.60 0.74
C TYR A 121 25.97 -8.02 -0.72
N ASP A 122 26.65 -9.14 -1.00
CA ASP A 122 26.87 -9.59 -2.37
C ASP A 122 25.70 -10.40 -2.93
N THR A 123 25.12 -9.92 -4.03
CA THR A 123 24.03 -10.62 -4.74
C THR A 123 24.36 -10.83 -6.21
N ARG A 124 23.70 -11.79 -6.88
CA ARG A 124 23.90 -12.09 -8.31
C ARG A 124 23.82 -10.84 -9.21
N HIS A 125 22.84 -9.98 -8.98
CA HIS A 125 22.64 -8.75 -9.76
C HIS A 125 23.20 -7.54 -9.00
N LYS A 126 23.90 -6.66 -9.72
CA LYS A 126 24.48 -5.42 -9.19
C LYS A 126 23.72 -4.20 -9.71
N ASN A 127 23.87 -3.06 -9.04
CA ASN A 127 23.30 -1.76 -9.42
C ASN A 127 21.78 -1.78 -9.62
N VAL A 128 21.07 -2.60 -8.83
CA VAL A 128 19.62 -2.62 -8.75
C VAL A 128 19.16 -1.43 -7.93
N ASP A 129 18.36 -0.57 -8.55
CA ASP A 129 17.58 0.47 -7.89
C ASP A 129 16.26 0.67 -8.62
N LEU A 130 15.20 0.00 -8.14
CA LEU A 130 13.86 0.12 -8.70
C LEU A 130 12.80 0.25 -7.60
N CYS A 131 11.65 0.79 -8.00
CA CYS A 131 10.50 0.97 -7.15
C CYS A 131 9.30 0.33 -7.83
N ILE A 132 8.55 -0.49 -7.08
CA ILE A 132 7.28 -1.04 -7.53
C ILE A 132 6.18 -0.25 -6.82
N ILE A 133 5.28 0.31 -7.61
CA ILE A 133 4.05 0.94 -7.14
C ILE A 133 2.89 0.08 -7.62
N ARG A 134 2.08 -0.40 -6.67
CA ARG A 134 1.01 -1.35 -6.95
C ARG A 134 -0.32 -0.80 -6.44
N GLU A 135 -1.36 -0.93 -7.27
CA GLU A 135 -2.75 -0.70 -6.86
C GLU A 135 -3.15 -1.75 -5.82
N ASN A 136 -3.80 -1.31 -4.74
CA ASN A 136 -3.93 -2.09 -3.52
C ASN A 136 -5.38 -2.23 -3.01
N THR A 137 -6.38 -1.85 -3.83
CA THR A 137 -7.80 -1.82 -3.41
C THR A 137 -8.77 -2.50 -4.37
N GLU A 138 -8.35 -2.88 -5.58
CA GLU A 138 -9.16 -3.62 -6.56
C GLU A 138 -8.31 -4.68 -7.29
N GLY A 139 -8.74 -5.11 -8.47
CA GLY A 139 -8.07 -6.17 -9.23
C GLY A 139 -8.28 -7.53 -8.57
N GLU A 140 -7.20 -8.23 -8.27
CA GLU A 140 -7.21 -9.54 -7.63
C GLU A 140 -7.70 -9.46 -6.16
N TYR A 141 -7.74 -8.26 -5.57
CA TYR A 141 -8.25 -8.04 -4.21
C TYR A 141 -9.75 -7.72 -4.14
N SER A 142 -10.49 -7.82 -5.24
CA SER A 142 -11.95 -7.70 -5.21
C SER A 142 -12.60 -8.78 -4.34
N GLY A 143 -11.98 -9.97 -4.24
CA GLY A 143 -12.45 -11.08 -3.40
C GLY A 143 -13.84 -11.61 -3.80
N LEU A 144 -14.27 -11.33 -5.03
CA LEU A 144 -15.56 -11.75 -5.55
C LEU A 144 -15.40 -13.09 -6.25
N GLU A 145 -15.70 -14.16 -5.54
CA GLU A 145 -15.66 -15.52 -6.04
C GLU A 145 -17.00 -16.20 -5.82
N HIS A 146 -17.43 -17.01 -6.78
CA HIS A 146 -18.63 -17.81 -6.65
C HIS A 146 -18.47 -19.14 -7.37
N GLN A 147 -19.25 -20.11 -6.92
CA GLN A 147 -19.32 -21.42 -7.54
C GLN A 147 -20.67 -21.54 -8.23
N SER A 148 -20.68 -21.36 -9.56
CA SER A 148 -21.92 -21.38 -10.36
C SER A 148 -22.56 -22.76 -10.40
N VAL A 149 -21.73 -23.81 -10.47
CA VAL A 149 -22.11 -25.23 -10.34
C VAL A 149 -21.02 -26.00 -9.61
N ASP A 150 -21.33 -27.20 -9.12
CA ASP A 150 -20.34 -28.01 -8.42
C ASP A 150 -19.08 -28.24 -9.29
N GLY A 151 -17.89 -28.02 -8.70
CA GLY A 151 -16.61 -28.06 -9.41
C GLY A 151 -16.26 -26.85 -10.32
N VAL A 152 -17.13 -25.85 -10.50
CA VAL A 152 -16.85 -24.67 -11.36
C VAL A 152 -16.81 -23.39 -10.53
N VAL A 153 -15.59 -22.87 -10.33
CA VAL A 153 -15.34 -21.63 -9.57
C VAL A 153 -15.02 -20.48 -10.52
N GLU A 154 -15.72 -19.38 -10.34
CA GLU A 154 -15.52 -18.12 -11.05
C GLU A 154 -14.93 -17.09 -10.09
N SER A 155 -13.95 -16.31 -10.57
CA SER A 155 -13.32 -15.22 -9.83
C SER A 155 -13.43 -13.93 -10.64
N LEU A 156 -14.07 -12.92 -10.06
CA LEU A 156 -14.42 -11.67 -10.72
C LEU A 156 -13.39 -10.59 -10.39
N LYS A 157 -12.46 -10.36 -11.32
CA LYS A 157 -11.51 -9.26 -11.28
C LYS A 157 -12.20 -7.95 -11.67
N ILE A 158 -12.26 -7.00 -10.74
CA ILE A 158 -12.84 -5.67 -10.99
C ILE A 158 -11.71 -4.65 -11.12
N ILE A 159 -11.66 -3.94 -12.24
CA ILE A 159 -10.78 -2.78 -12.43
C ILE A 159 -11.65 -1.58 -12.81
N THR A 160 -11.41 -0.45 -12.16
CA THR A 160 -12.11 0.79 -12.42
C THR A 160 -11.15 1.86 -12.92
N ARG A 161 -11.67 2.69 -13.84
CA ARG A 161 -10.92 3.83 -14.38
C ARG A 161 -10.46 4.79 -13.27
N ALA A 162 -11.32 5.07 -12.29
CA ALA A 162 -11.02 6.00 -11.22
C ALA A 162 -9.81 5.54 -10.37
N LYS A 163 -9.77 4.25 -10.00
CA LYS A 163 -8.68 3.68 -9.20
C LYS A 163 -7.39 3.51 -10.01
N SER A 164 -7.50 3.17 -11.30
CA SER A 164 -6.37 3.14 -12.24
C SER A 164 -5.76 4.54 -12.47
N GLU A 165 -6.59 5.58 -12.61
CA GLU A 165 -6.10 6.95 -12.80
C GLU A 165 -5.38 7.50 -11.55
N ARG A 166 -5.90 7.25 -10.35
CA ARG A 166 -5.25 7.72 -9.11
C ARG A 166 -3.91 7.05 -8.87
N ILE A 167 -3.77 5.75 -9.13
CA ILE A 167 -2.49 5.05 -8.95
C ILE A 167 -1.47 5.48 -10.00
N ALA A 168 -1.90 5.73 -11.25
CA ALA A 168 -1.03 6.27 -12.28
C ALA A 168 -0.54 7.69 -11.91
N LYS A 169 -1.43 8.58 -11.47
CA LYS A 169 -1.06 9.91 -10.97
C LYS A 169 -0.07 9.83 -9.82
N PHE A 170 -0.33 8.96 -8.84
CA PHE A 170 0.57 8.72 -7.73
C PHE A 170 1.96 8.25 -8.20
N ALA A 171 2.03 7.32 -9.16
CA ALA A 171 3.29 6.82 -9.70
C ALA A 171 4.12 7.90 -10.40
N PHE A 172 3.48 8.78 -11.18
CA PHE A 172 4.18 9.93 -11.78
C PHE A 172 4.62 10.96 -10.74
N SER A 173 3.76 11.29 -9.77
CA SER A 173 4.13 12.20 -8.67
C SER A 173 5.30 11.66 -7.84
N PHE A 174 5.29 10.36 -7.53
CA PHE A 174 6.39 9.69 -6.85
C PHE A 174 7.67 9.74 -7.68
N ALA A 175 7.58 9.46 -8.99
CA ALA A 175 8.73 9.52 -9.88
C ALA A 175 9.35 10.93 -9.93
N LEU A 176 8.53 11.97 -10.04
CA LEU A 176 8.97 13.37 -10.00
C LEU A 176 9.62 13.73 -8.67
N ALA A 177 8.97 13.43 -7.55
CA ALA A 177 9.47 13.72 -6.21
C ALA A 177 10.78 12.99 -5.87
N ASN A 178 11.04 11.84 -6.52
CA ASN A 178 12.22 11.02 -6.31
C ASN A 178 13.22 11.08 -7.48
N ASN A 179 13.13 12.09 -8.35
CA ASN A 179 14.04 12.31 -9.49
C ASN A 179 14.19 11.10 -10.44
N ARG A 180 13.13 10.28 -10.58
CA ARG A 180 13.08 9.14 -11.50
C ARG A 180 12.67 9.61 -12.90
N LYS A 181 13.41 9.16 -13.91
CA LYS A 181 13.18 9.57 -15.32
C LYS A 181 12.30 8.62 -16.13
N LYS A 182 11.96 7.46 -15.58
CA LYS A 182 11.21 6.40 -16.28
C LYS A 182 10.15 5.81 -15.36
N VAL A 183 8.92 5.74 -15.87
CA VAL A 183 7.81 4.97 -15.29
C VAL A 183 7.42 3.92 -16.33
N THR A 184 7.35 2.66 -15.92
CA THR A 184 6.95 1.55 -16.79
C THR A 184 5.67 0.95 -16.23
N CYS A 185 4.64 0.84 -17.07
CA CYS A 185 3.42 0.14 -16.68
C CYS A 185 3.55 -1.35 -17.00
N ILE A 186 3.24 -2.19 -16.02
CA ILE A 186 3.23 -3.65 -16.17
C ILE A 186 1.76 -4.07 -16.29
N HIS A 187 1.43 -4.80 -17.36
CA HIS A 187 0.07 -5.24 -17.66
C HIS A 187 0.07 -6.54 -18.47
N LYS A 188 -1.09 -7.20 -18.55
CA LYS A 188 -1.33 -8.36 -19.43
C LYS A 188 -2.47 -8.10 -20.43
N ALA A 189 -2.56 -6.86 -20.93
CA ALA A 189 -3.50 -6.41 -21.96
C ALA A 189 -3.54 -7.26 -23.25
N ASN A 190 -2.49 -8.04 -23.54
CA ASN A 190 -2.49 -8.95 -24.68
C ASN A 190 -3.50 -10.11 -24.51
N ILE A 191 -3.83 -10.48 -23.28
CA ILE A 191 -4.87 -11.47 -22.92
C ILE A 191 -6.10 -10.74 -22.36
N MET A 192 -5.91 -9.90 -21.34
CA MET A 192 -6.98 -9.17 -20.66
C MET A 192 -7.26 -7.84 -21.34
N LYS A 193 -7.84 -7.88 -22.54
CA LYS A 193 -8.00 -6.70 -23.42
C LYS A 193 -8.81 -5.56 -22.79
N LEU A 194 -9.83 -5.87 -21.99
CA LEU A 194 -10.70 -4.87 -21.38
C LEU A 194 -10.19 -4.40 -20.01
N ALA A 195 -9.81 -5.34 -19.14
CA ALA A 195 -9.42 -5.03 -17.76
C ALA A 195 -8.02 -4.39 -17.67
N ASP A 196 -7.05 -4.95 -18.40
CA ASP A 196 -5.66 -4.46 -18.40
C ASP A 196 -5.35 -3.58 -19.63
N GLY A 197 -6.19 -3.66 -20.68
CA GLY A 197 -6.01 -2.95 -21.93
C GLY A 197 -6.76 -1.62 -22.00
N GLN A 198 -6.85 -1.07 -23.21
CA GLN A 198 -7.55 0.19 -23.46
C GLN A 198 -9.00 -0.13 -23.84
N GLY A 199 -9.94 0.04 -22.90
CA GLY A 199 -11.35 0.13 -23.27
C GLY A 199 -11.59 1.29 -24.26
N PRO A 200 -12.72 1.29 -24.99
CA PRO A 200 -13.01 2.36 -25.94
C PRO A 200 -13.09 3.71 -25.22
N GLY A 201 -12.11 4.59 -25.45
CA GLY A 201 -12.21 6.02 -25.10
C GLY A 201 -11.07 6.72 -24.36
N LYS A 202 -9.94 6.07 -23.98
CA LYS A 202 -8.60 6.65 -23.59
C LYS A 202 -7.81 5.68 -22.67
N PRO A 203 -6.47 5.81 -22.57
CA PRO A 203 -5.61 4.74 -22.04
C PRO A 203 -5.76 4.51 -20.52
N HIS A 204 -5.98 3.24 -20.13
CA HIS A 204 -5.90 2.77 -18.74
C HIS A 204 -4.47 2.79 -18.20
N CYS A 205 -3.48 2.70 -19.11
CA CYS A 205 -2.07 2.84 -18.79
C CYS A 205 -1.30 3.40 -20.00
N SER A 206 -1.23 4.72 -20.16
CA SER A 206 -0.33 5.33 -21.16
C SER A 206 1.04 5.58 -20.56
N ALA A 207 1.74 4.51 -20.21
CA ALA A 207 3.17 4.60 -19.92
C ALA A 207 4.00 4.54 -21.21
N SER A 208 3.83 5.55 -22.06
CA SER A 208 4.85 5.91 -23.05
C SER A 208 4.81 7.42 -23.33
N LYS A 209 5.06 8.25 -22.31
CA LYS A 209 5.65 9.57 -22.58
C LYS A 209 7.17 9.41 -22.69
N ARG A 210 7.62 8.83 -23.80
CA ARG A 210 8.91 9.21 -24.38
C ARG A 210 8.64 10.49 -25.18
N GLU A 211 8.53 11.63 -24.50
CA GLU A 211 8.70 12.93 -25.16
C GLU A 211 8.88 14.05 -24.12
N HIS A 212 10.08 14.63 -24.15
CA HIS A 212 10.49 15.95 -23.66
C HIS A 212 10.32 16.32 -22.18
N ALA A 213 11.20 15.78 -21.34
CA ALA A 213 11.68 16.47 -20.13
C ALA A 213 12.77 17.51 -20.46
N SER A 214 12.58 18.33 -21.51
CA SER A 214 13.56 19.36 -21.94
C SER A 214 12.95 20.74 -22.25
N LYS A 215 11.67 20.99 -21.93
CA LYS A 215 11.04 22.30 -22.21
C LYS A 215 10.42 23.02 -21.01
N ALA A 216 10.81 22.65 -19.78
CA ALA A 216 10.40 23.36 -18.55
C ALA A 216 11.55 24.10 -17.85
N LEU A 217 12.74 24.14 -18.46
CA LEU A 217 13.82 25.03 -18.03
C LEU A 217 13.93 26.14 -19.07
N GLY A 218 13.37 27.30 -18.72
CA GLY A 218 13.66 28.54 -19.44
C GLY A 218 15.16 28.85 -19.39
N PRO A 219 15.69 29.63 -20.35
CA PRO A 219 17.10 29.98 -20.38
C PRO A 219 17.48 30.70 -19.09
N ARG A 220 18.57 30.25 -18.46
CA ARG A 220 19.28 31.06 -17.47
C ARG A 220 20.03 32.17 -18.19
#